data_AF-A0A530L780-F1
#
_entry.id   AF-A0A530L780-F1
#
_cell.length_a   1.000
_cell.length_b   1.000
_cell.length_c   1.000
_cell.angle_alpha   90.00
_cell.angle_beta   90.00
_cell.angle_gamma   90.00
#
_symmetry.space_group_name_H-M   'P 1'
#
loop_
_entity.id
_entity.type
_entity.pdbx_description
1 polymer ?
#
loop_
_entity_poly.entity_id
_entity_poly.type
_entity_poly.pdbx_seq_one_letter_code
_entity_poly.pdbx_strand_id
1 'polypeptide(L)'
;NWLTKELLPAIAATRQRLEIVSPYFIPSRTGLAILSKLVDRGAKVAILTNSLAATDVAAVHGAYAKYRRKLLRKGIQLFELQPFNRQANISVFGSKGASLHTKAFTVDDT
;
A
#
# COMPACT_ATOMS: atom_id res chain seq x y z
N ASN A 1 8.73 -16.78 -5.50
CA ASN A 1 8.89 -15.33 -5.75
C ASN A 1 10.20 -14.85 -5.14
N TRP A 2 11.25 -14.70 -5.94
CA TRP A 2 12.60 -14.34 -5.46
C TRP A 2 12.65 -12.95 -4.83
N LEU A 3 11.92 -11.99 -5.40
CA LEU A 3 11.84 -10.61 -4.92
C LEU A 3 11.37 -10.52 -3.46
N THR A 4 10.40 -11.34 -3.09
CA THR A 4 9.92 -11.42 -1.70
C THR A 4 10.98 -12.04 -0.77
N LYS A 5 11.77 -13.00 -1.24
CA LYS A 5 12.84 -13.62 -0.45
C LYS A 5 13.97 -12.62 -0.14
N GLU A 6 14.30 -11.75 -1.08
CA GLU A 6 15.36 -10.75 -0.93
C GLU A 6 14.90 -9.52 -0.13
N LEU A 7 13.68 -9.03 -0.36
CA LEU A 7 13.20 -7.82 0.31
C LEU A 7 12.73 -8.06 1.75
N LEU A 8 12.21 -9.25 2.06
CA LEU A 8 11.65 -9.53 3.39
C LEU A 8 12.66 -9.36 4.54
N PRO A 9 13.91 -9.87 4.44
CA PRO A 9 14.92 -9.63 5.47
C PRO A 9 15.22 -8.15 5.68
N ALA A 10 15.39 -7.38 4.60
CA ALA A 10 15.67 -5.95 4.68
C ALA A 10 14.50 -5.18 5.33
N ILE A 11 13.27 -5.47 4.92
CA ILE A 11 12.04 -4.90 5.51
C ILE A 11 11.94 -5.28 7.00
N ALA A 12 12.19 -6.54 7.36
CA ALA A 12 12.08 -7.00 8.74
C ALA A 12 13.15 -6.39 9.66
N ALA A 13 14.30 -6.01 9.09
CA ALA A 13 15.43 -5.40 9.78
C ALA A 13 15.29 -3.89 10.00
N THR A 14 14.35 -3.21 9.33
CA THR A 14 14.09 -1.77 9.48
C THR A 14 13.92 -1.37 10.94
N ARG A 15 14.58 -0.29 11.35
CA ARG A 15 14.58 0.20 12.74
C ARG A 15 13.79 1.48 12.96
N GLN A 16 13.81 2.39 12.00
CA GLN A 16 13.27 3.75 12.13
C GLN A 16 12.15 4.03 11.14
N ARG A 17 12.36 3.73 9.85
CA ARG A 17 11.41 4.11 8.80
C ARG A 17 11.36 3.11 7.66
N LEU A 18 10.14 2.74 7.26
CA LEU A 18 9.86 1.99 6.04
C LEU A 18 8.88 2.78 5.18
N GLU A 19 9.26 3.05 3.94
CA GLU A 19 8.36 3.61 2.94
C GLU A 19 8.14 2.62 1.81
N ILE A 20 6.88 2.41 1.44
CA ILE A 20 6.48 1.51 0.37
C ILE A 20 5.76 2.31 -0.69
N VAL A 21 6.27 2.28 -1.91
CA VAL A 21 5.61 2.88 -3.07
C VAL A 21 5.25 1.73 -4.01
N SER A 22 3.96 1.41 -4.10
CA SER A 22 3.48 0.32 -4.95
C SER A 22 2.04 0.55 -5.40
N PRO A 23 1.73 0.34 -6.70
CA PRO A 23 0.34 0.41 -7.16
C PRO A 23 -0.49 -0.70 -6.53
N TYR A 24 -1.73 -0.36 -6.17
CA TYR A 24 -2.74 -1.29 -5.66
C TYR A 24 -2.24 -2.20 -4.53
N PHE A 25 -1.61 -1.60 -3.52
CA PHE A 25 -0.96 -2.34 -2.45
C PHE A 25 -1.98 -3.14 -1.63
N ILE A 26 -1.90 -4.46 -1.73
CA ILE A 26 -2.68 -5.41 -0.93
C ILE A 26 -1.70 -6.32 -0.18
N PRO A 27 -1.57 -6.20 1.15
CA PRO A 27 -0.67 -7.03 1.91
C PRO A 27 -1.24 -8.44 2.08
N SER A 28 -0.37 -9.45 2.00
CA SER A 28 -0.68 -10.79 2.51
C SER A 28 -0.81 -10.77 4.03
N ARG A 29 -1.34 -11.86 4.63
CA ARG A 29 -1.41 -11.99 6.10
C ARG A 29 -0.02 -11.87 6.74
N THR A 30 0.98 -12.50 6.15
CA THR A 30 2.39 -12.43 6.60
C THR A 30 2.95 -11.03 6.44
N GLY A 31 2.71 -10.38 5.29
CA GLY A 31 3.16 -9.00 5.06
C GLY A 31 2.59 -8.03 6.08
N LEU A 32 1.27 -8.09 6.33
CA LEU A 32 0.63 -7.26 7.35
C LEU A 32 1.20 -7.51 8.76
N ALA A 33 1.51 -8.76 9.10
CA ALA A 33 2.10 -9.09 10.39
C ALA A 33 3.51 -8.49 10.56
N ILE A 34 4.32 -8.51 9.50
CA ILE A 34 5.66 -7.91 9.51
C ILE A 34 5.58 -6.39 9.63
N LEU A 35 4.71 -5.74 8.86
CA LEU A 35 4.49 -4.30 8.94
C LEU A 35 3.96 -3.89 10.32
N SER A 36 3.05 -4.67 10.91
CA SER A 36 2.59 -4.45 12.30
C SER A 36 3.76 -4.51 13.27
N LYS A 37 4.61 -5.54 13.19
CA LYS A 37 5.77 -5.69 14.09
C LYS A 37 6.76 -4.53 13.98
N LEU A 38 6.88 -3.92 12.80
CA LEU A 38 7.70 -2.70 12.64
C LEU A 38 7.12 -1.53 13.41
N VAL A 39 5.81 -1.28 13.25
CA VAL A 39 5.12 -0.23 14.00
C VAL A 39 5.15 -0.50 15.50
N ASP A 40 4.93 -1.74 15.93
CA ASP A 40 4.96 -2.17 17.34
C ASP A 40 6.37 -1.95 17.97
N ARG A 41 7.44 -1.96 17.16
CA ARG A 41 8.81 -1.63 17.57
C ARG A 41 9.13 -0.13 17.54
N GLY A 42 8.18 0.71 17.15
CA GLY A 42 8.33 2.17 17.07
C GLY A 42 8.77 2.70 15.70
N ALA A 43 8.92 1.85 14.68
CA ALA A 43 9.27 2.31 13.33
C ALA A 43 8.07 2.98 12.64
N LYS A 44 8.33 4.05 11.88
CA LYS A 44 7.34 4.70 11.03
C LYS A 44 7.16 3.91 9.75
N VAL A 45 5.94 3.47 9.47
CA VAL A 45 5.62 2.73 8.24
C VAL A 45 4.63 3.55 7.41
N ALA A 46 5.05 3.93 6.21
CA ALA A 46 4.25 4.70 5.26
C ALA A 46 4.09 3.96 3.93
N ILE A 47 2.90 3.99 3.36
CA ILE A 47 2.58 3.34 2.10
C ILE A 47 1.93 4.36 1.16
N LEU A 48 2.55 4.58 0.00
CA LEU A 48 1.96 5.30 -1.12
C LEU A 48 1.45 4.30 -2.16
N THR A 49 0.16 4.42 -2.49
CA THR A 49 -0.48 3.54 -3.47
C THR A 49 -1.47 4.31 -4.33
N ASN A 50 -1.81 3.78 -5.51
CA ASN A 50 -2.93 4.31 -6.28
C ASN A 50 -4.22 4.11 -5.48
N SER A 51 -5.09 5.10 -5.48
CA SER A 51 -6.42 4.93 -4.90
C SER A 51 -7.18 3.89 -5.72
N LEU A 52 -7.52 2.77 -5.09
CA LEU A 52 -8.44 1.80 -5.69
C LEU A 52 -9.88 2.36 -5.75
N ALA A 53 -10.16 3.47 -5.06
CA ALA A 53 -11.41 4.21 -5.18
C ALA A 53 -11.57 4.89 -6.56
N ALA A 54 -10.56 4.82 -7.43
CA ALA A 54 -10.58 5.35 -8.79
C ALA A 54 -10.93 4.30 -9.87
N THR A 55 -11.11 3.03 -9.49
CA THR A 55 -11.54 1.97 -10.43
C THR A 55 -12.99 1.62 -10.15
N ASP A 56 -13.86 1.81 -11.14
CA ASP A 56 -15.32 1.63 -11.10
C ASP A 56 -15.82 0.17 -10.92
N VAL A 57 -14.97 -0.73 -10.42
CA VAL A 57 -15.33 -2.13 -10.17
C VAL A 57 -15.68 -2.28 -8.67
N ALA A 58 -16.98 -2.23 -8.37
CA ALA A 58 -17.51 -2.30 -7.00
C ALA A 58 -17.04 -3.53 -6.19
N ALA A 59 -16.79 -4.66 -6.86
CA ALA A 59 -16.32 -5.89 -6.23
C ALA A 59 -14.92 -5.75 -5.59
N VAL A 60 -14.06 -4.87 -6.10
CA VAL A 60 -12.69 -4.68 -5.58
C VAL A 60 -12.67 -3.71 -4.39
N HIS A 61 -13.66 -2.80 -4.29
CA HIS A 61 -13.79 -1.88 -3.15
C HIS A 61 -13.99 -2.63 -1.82
N GLY A 62 -14.77 -3.72 -1.79
CA GLY A 62 -15.05 -4.46 -0.56
C GLY A 62 -13.81 -5.14 0.04
N ALA A 63 -12.99 -5.77 -0.82
CA ALA A 63 -11.74 -6.38 -0.39
C ALA A 63 -10.72 -5.32 0.05
N TYR A 64 -10.56 -4.25 -0.73
CA TYR A 64 -9.63 -3.18 -0.41
C TYR A 64 -9.99 -2.43 0.87
N ALA A 65 -11.26 -2.09 1.08
CA ALA A 65 -11.74 -1.42 2.30
C ALA A 65 -11.43 -2.24 3.56
N LYS A 66 -11.40 -3.58 3.46
CA LYS A 66 -10.97 -4.44 4.57
C LYS A 66 -9.46 -4.33 4.82
N TYR A 67 -8.63 -4.29 3.79
CA TYR A 67 -7.17 -4.13 3.94
C TYR A 67 -6.79 -2.74 4.42
N ARG A 68 -7.37 -1.68 3.85
CA ARG A 68 -7.23 -0.29 4.29
C ARG A 68 -7.48 -0.15 5.79
N ARG A 69 -8.64 -0.64 6.26
CA ARG A 69 -8.97 -0.65 7.69
C ARG A 69 -8.01 -1.48 8.54
N LYS A 70 -7.42 -2.56 8.01
CA LYS A 70 -6.43 -3.36 8.75
C LYS A 70 -5.10 -2.61 8.88
N LEU A 71 -4.64 -1.98 7.81
CA LEU A 71 -3.39 -1.18 7.79
C LEU A 71 -3.49 0.00 8.77
N LEU A 72 -4.54 0.81 8.65
CA LEU A 72 -4.74 1.99 9.49
C LEU A 72 -4.85 1.63 10.99
N ARG A 73 -5.56 0.54 11.33
CA ARG A 73 -5.66 0.05 12.71
C ARG A 73 -4.33 -0.42 13.30
N LYS A 74 -3.33 -0.72 12.45
CA LYS A 74 -1.98 -1.10 12.86
C LYS A 74 -1.02 0.09 12.93
N GLY A 75 -1.52 1.32 12.83
CA GLY A 75 -0.70 2.54 12.88
C GLY A 75 0.11 2.79 11.61
N ILE A 76 -0.17 2.06 10.53
CA ILE A 76 0.50 2.24 9.24
C ILE A 76 -0.12 3.45 8.53
N GLN A 77 0.70 4.38 8.08
CA GLN A 77 0.29 5.54 7.31
C GLN A 77 0.01 5.11 5.86
N LEU A 78 -1.16 5.48 5.34
CA LEU A 78 -1.57 5.13 3.98
C LEU A 78 -1.93 6.40 3.21
N PHE A 79 -1.20 6.62 2.12
CA PHE A 79 -1.38 7.71 1.17
C PHE A 79 -1.91 7.13 -0.14
N GLU A 80 -3.09 7.60 -0.56
CA GLU A 80 -3.77 7.12 -1.77
C GLU A 80 -3.75 8.23 -2.83
N LEU A 81 -3.11 7.97 -3.97
CA LEU A 81 -3.11 8.88 -5.12
C LEU A 81 -4.50 8.88 -5.77
N GLN A 82 -5.15 10.03 -5.78
CA GLN A 82 -6.42 10.23 -6.49
C GLN A 82 -6.16 10.74 -7.93
N PRO A 83 -7.00 10.37 -8.92
CA PRO A 83 -6.93 10.93 -10.25
C PRO A 83 -7.15 12.45 -10.22
N PHE A 84 -6.39 13.20 -11.02
CA PHE A 84 -6.55 14.65 -11.15
C PHE A 84 -7.90 15.07 -11.76
N ASN A 85 -8.68 14.15 -12.34
CA ASN A 85 -9.94 14.45 -13.00
C ASN A 85 -11.12 13.77 -12.29
N ARG A 86 -11.84 14.54 -11.47
CA ARG A 86 -12.98 14.09 -10.67
C ARG A 86 -14.29 14.14 -11.48
N GLN A 87 -14.36 13.51 -12.65
CA GLN A 87 -15.66 13.15 -13.22
C GLN A 87 -16.02 11.76 -12.69
N ALA A 88 -16.98 11.74 -11.77
CA ALA A 88 -17.58 10.53 -11.23
C ALA A 88 -18.46 9.85 -12.29
N ASN A 89 -17.83 9.35 -13.35
CA ASN A 89 -18.50 8.49 -14.33
C ASN A 89 -18.25 7.06 -13.89
N ILE A 90 -19.23 6.47 -13.19
CA ILE A 90 -19.27 5.04 -12.89
C ILE A 90 -19.27 4.31 -14.23
N SER A 91 -18.14 3.75 -14.65
CA SER A 91 -17.99 3.05 -15.92
C SER A 91 -17.56 1.60 -15.71
N VAL A 92 -18.02 0.64 -16.50
CA VAL A 92 -17.60 -0.78 -16.30
C VAL A 92 -16.11 -1.02 -16.66
N PHE A 93 -15.41 0.01 -17.14
CA PHE A 93 -14.01 -0.04 -17.59
C PHE A 93 -13.17 1.05 -16.90
N GLY A 94 -12.15 0.63 -16.14
CA GLY A 94 -11.38 1.49 -15.24
C GLY A 94 -10.89 2.84 -15.80
N SER A 95 -10.85 3.84 -14.93
CA SER A 95 -10.39 5.19 -15.25
C SER A 95 -8.88 5.24 -15.57
N LYS A 96 -8.50 6.09 -16.53
CA LYS A 96 -7.12 6.26 -17.02
C LYS A 96 -6.24 7.18 -16.16
N GLY A 97 -6.71 7.63 -14.99
CA GLY A 97 -6.05 8.67 -14.20
C GLY A 97 -5.42 8.16 -12.91
N ALA A 98 -4.13 8.49 -12.70
CA ALA A 98 -3.21 8.02 -11.65
C ALA A 98 -2.66 6.60 -11.87
N SER A 99 -1.53 6.52 -12.58
CA SER A 99 -0.75 5.29 -12.72
C SER A 99 0.62 5.43 -12.07
N LEU A 100 0.74 4.99 -10.82
CA LEU A 100 2.03 4.73 -10.21
C LEU A 100 2.61 3.42 -10.78
N HIS A 101 3.70 3.50 -11.56
CA HIS A 101 4.35 2.33 -12.16
C HIS A 101 5.54 1.80 -11.34
N THR A 102 5.94 2.52 -10.30
CA THR A 102 7.12 2.21 -9.50
C THR A 102 6.79 1.23 -8.37
N LYS A 103 7.69 0.25 -8.17
CA LYS A 103 7.75 -0.57 -6.96
C LYS A 103 9.06 -0.23 -6.26
N ALA A 104 8.97 0.53 -5.19
CA ALA A 104 10.14 0.97 -4.43
C ALA A 104 9.90 0.77 -2.94
N PHE A 105 11.00 0.53 -2.23
CA PHE A 105 11.05 0.39 -0.79
C PHE A 105 12.26 1.18 -0.30
N THR A 106 12.05 2.03 0.70
CA THR A 106 13.13 2.80 1.35
C THR A 106 13.20 2.38 2.81
N VAL A 107 14.41 2.15 3.32
CA VAL A 107 14.64 1.63 4.67
C VAL A 107 15.62 2.54 5.38
N ASP A 108 15.25 3.06 6.54
CA ASP A 108 16.13 3.81 7.45
C ASP A 108 16.91 4.94 6.75
N ASP A 109 16.22 5.67 5.86
CA ASP A 109 16.75 6.77 5.04
C ASP A 109 17.93 6.38 4.11
N THR A 110 18.07 5.09 3.79
CA THR A 110 18.96 4.53 2.76
C THR A 110 18.21 3.90 1.59
#